data_AF-A0A212RFW7-F1
#
_entry.id   AF-A0A212RFW7-F1
#
_cell.length_a   1.000
_cell.length_b   1.000
_cell.length_c   1.000
_cell.angle_alpha   90.00
_cell.angle_beta   90.00
_cell.angle_gamma   90.00
#
_symmetry.space_group_name_H-M   'P 1'
#
loop_
_entity.id
_entity.type
_entity.pdbx_description
1 polymer ?
#
loop_
_entity_poly.entity_id
_entity_poly.type
_entity_poly.pdbx_seq_one_letter_code
_entity_poly.pdbx_strand_id
1 'polypeptide(L)' 'MRVQVQRRLFTVEEYHRMAEAGILSEDDRVELIEGELVTMSPIGSRHA' A
#
# COMPACT_ATOMS: atom_id res chain seq x y z
N MET A 1 27.33 13.97 1.49
CA MET A 1 26.57 13.22 2.52
C MET A 1 26.10 11.90 1.94
N ARG A 2 26.18 10.80 2.68
CA ARG A 2 25.47 9.56 2.33
C ARG A 2 24.22 9.48 3.19
N VAL A 3 23.05 9.35 2.59
CA VAL A 3 21.80 9.10 3.32
C VAL A 3 21.71 7.60 3.59
N GLN A 4 21.52 7.22 4.85
CA GLN A 4 21.16 5.85 5.20
C GLN A 4 19.63 5.72 5.12
N VAL A 5 19.16 4.85 4.24
CA VAL A 5 17.72 4.53 4.10
C VAL A 5 17.43 3.34 5.00
N GLN A 6 16.51 3.51 5.94
CA GLN A 6 15.99 2.43 6.78
C GLN A 6 14.57 2.08 6.34
N ARG A 7 14.27 0.79 6.19
CA ARG A 7 12.90 0.33 5.92
C ARG A 7 12.12 0.38 7.23
N ARG A 8 10.89 0.90 7.16
CA ARG A 8 9.92 0.94 8.26
C ARG A 8 8.64 0.28 7.79
N LEU A 9 8.05 -0.54 8.64
CA LEU A 9 6.74 -1.14 8.43
C LEU A 9 5.64 -0.17 8.85
N PHE A 10 4.54 -0.19 8.10
CA PHE A 10 3.35 0.61 8.38
C PHE A 10 2.45 -0.08 9.39
N THR A 11 1.77 0.73 10.21
CA THR A 11 0.68 0.25 11.05
C THR A 11 -0.66 0.35 10.32
N VAL A 12 -1.66 -0.36 10.83
CA VAL A 12 -3.06 -0.25 10.34
C VAL A 12 -3.57 1.18 10.44
N GLU A 13 -3.25 1.90 11.52
CA GLU A 13 -3.63 3.30 11.69
C GLU A 13 -2.99 4.20 10.62
N GLU A 14 -1.72 3.96 10.27
CA GLU A 14 -1.06 4.72 9.20
C GLU A 14 -1.68 4.46 7.83
N TYR A 15 -2.04 3.20 7.55
CA TYR A 15 -2.77 2.85 6.34
C TYR A 15 -4.09 3.61 6.20
N HIS A 16 -4.90 3.66 7.27
CA HIS A 16 -6.16 4.43 7.25
C HIS A 16 -5.92 5.93 7.09
N ARG A 17 -4.93 6.50 7.80
CA ARG A 17 -4.58 7.91 7.64
C ARG A 17 -4.11 8.26 6.23
N MET A 18 -3.44 7.34 5.54
CA MET A 18 -3.07 7.53 4.13
C MET A 18 -4.31 7.62 3.22
N ALA A 19 -5.34 6.80 3.47
CA ALA A 19 -6.60 6.89 2.73
C ALA A 19 -7.35 8.20 3.04
N GLU A 20 -7.45 8.59 4.31
CA GLU A 20 -8.08 9.86 4.72
C GLU A 20 -7.36 11.09 4.14
N ALA A 21 -6.03 11.03 4.04
CA ALA A 21 -5.21 12.07 3.43
C ALA A 21 -5.26 12.06 1.89
N GLY A 22 -5.92 11.09 1.26
CA GLY A 22 -6.00 10.93 -0.19
C GLY A 22 -4.69 10.46 -0.84
N ILE A 23 -3.76 9.89 -0.05
CA ILE A 23 -2.53 9.27 -0.55
C ILE A 23 -2.85 7.91 -1.20
N LEU A 24 -3.79 7.18 -0.61
CA LEU A 24 -4.33 5.94 -1.16
C LEU A 24 -5.80 6.17 -1.53
N SER A 25 -6.17 5.68 -2.70
CA SER A 25 -7.52 5.68 -3.25
C SER A 25 -8.04 4.25 -3.38
N GLU A 26 -9.36 4.10 -3.49
CA GLU A 26 -9.98 2.79 -3.70
C GLU A 26 -9.54 2.14 -5.03
N ASP A 27 -9.15 2.95 -6.01
CA ASP A 27 -8.66 2.52 -7.32
C ASP A 27 -7.21 2.00 -7.30
N ASP A 28 -6.41 2.36 -6.29
CA ASP A 28 -5.02 1.90 -6.17
C ASP A 28 -4.92 0.39 -5.88
N ARG A 29 -6.02 -0.21 -5.37
CA ARG A 29 -6.15 -1.65 -5.08
C ARG A 29 -4.94 -2.18 -4.29
N VAL A 30 -4.59 -1.52 -3.20
CA VAL A 30 -3.51 -1.92 -2.29
C VAL A 30 -4.04 -2.60 -1.03
N GLU A 31 -3.24 -3.48 -0.45
CA GLU A 31 -3.50 -4.14 0.83
C GLU A 31 -2.33 -3.96 1.78
N LEU A 32 -2.61 -3.84 3.08
CA LEU A 32 -1.59 -3.87 4.12
C LEU A 32 -1.37 -5.32 4.59
N ILE A 33 -0.23 -5.91 4.27
CA ILE A 33 0.15 -7.28 4.64
C ILE A 33 1.45 -7.22 5.44
N GLU A 34 1.43 -7.67 6.69
CA GLU A 34 2.60 -7.69 7.59
C GLU A 34 3.33 -6.34 7.73
N GLY A 35 2.61 -5.24 7.55
CA GLY A 35 3.16 -3.88 7.60
C GLY A 35 3.77 -3.38 6.28
N GLU A 36 3.61 -4.13 5.19
CA GLU A 36 3.95 -3.72 3.84
C GLU A 36 2.68 -3.40 3.02
N LEU A 37 2.75 -2.37 2.17
CA LEU A 37 1.69 -2.08 1.20
C LEU A 37 1.94 -2.87 -0.06
N VAL A 38 1.05 -3.83 -0.34
CA VAL A 38 1.12 -4.74 -1.48
C VAL A 38 0.04 -4.35 -2.47
N THR A 39 0.41 -4.11 -3.73
CA THR A 39 -0.55 -3.88 -4.80
C THR A 39 -1.21 -5.20 -5.19
N MET A 40 -2.54 -5.27 -5.14
CA MET A 40 -3.26 -6.40 -5.70
C MET A 40 -3.13 -6.40 -7.22
N SER A 41 -2.69 -7.53 -7.77
CA SER A 41 -2.88 -7.79 -9.20
C SER A 41 -4.38 -7.71 -9.56
N PRO A 42 -4.75 -7.24 -10.75
CA PRO A 42 -6.12 -7.34 -11.21
C PRO A 42 -6.60 -8.79 -11.12
N ILE A 43 -7.69 -9.04 -10.40
CA ILE A 43 -8.38 -10.33 -10.52
C ILE A 43 -9.06 -10.29 -11.88
N GLY A 44 -8.41 -10.90 -12.86
CA GLY A 44 -8.88 -10.95 -14.23
C GLY A 44 -7.75 -10.99 -15.24
N SER A 45 -7.23 -12.18 -15.53
CA SER A 45 -7.08 -12.49 -16.95
C SER A 45 -8.50 -12.49 -17.52
N ARG A 46 -8.67 -12.05 -18.78
CA ARG A 46 -9.87 -12.30 -19.57
C ARG A 46 -10.35 -13.73 -19.28
N HIS A 47 -11.39 -13.87 -18.46
CA HIS A 47 -12.13 -15.12 -18.36
C HIS A 47 -12.84 -15.22 -19.70
N ALA A 48 -12.20 -15.90 -20.64
CA ALA A 48 -12.84 -16.43 -21.84
C ALA A 48 -13.37 -17.82 -21.50
#